data_AF-F9YTA5-F1
#
_entry.id   AF-F9YTA5-F1
#
_cell.length_a   1.000
_cell.length_b   1.000
_cell.length_c   1.000
_cell.angle_alpha   90.00
_cell.angle_beta   90.00
_cell.angle_gamma   90.00
#
_symmetry.space_group_name_H-M   'P 1'
#
loop_
_entity.id
_entity.type
_entity.pdbx_description
1 polymer ?
#
loop_
_entity_poly.entity_id
_entity_poly.type
_entity_poly.pdbx_seq_one_letter_code
_entity_poly.pdbx_strand_id
1 'polypeptide(L)' 'MVITQDLGAEKGKIYSHITGELKIVSERAYCASCQGVIQQFNEIFPNVKIILIDGVK' A
#
# COMPACT_ATOMS: atom_id res chain seq x y z
N MET A 1 -10.19 6.03 -15.19
CA MET A 1 -10.23 5.52 -13.81
C MET A 1 -9.75 4.09 -13.88
N VAL A 2 -8.50 3.81 -13.50
CA VAL A 2 -7.96 2.44 -13.52
C VAL A 2 -8.41 1.80 -12.21
N ILE A 3 -9.24 0.78 -12.32
CA ILE A 3 -9.72 0.01 -11.18
C ILE A 3 -8.76 -1.18 -11.05
N THR A 4 -8.47 -1.64 -9.84
CA THR A 4 -7.51 -2.74 -9.59
C THR A 4 -7.77 -4.00 -10.43
N GLN A 5 -9.02 -4.23 -10.82
CA GLN A 5 -9.44 -5.30 -11.74
C GLN A 5 -8.81 -5.18 -13.14
N ASP A 6 -8.62 -3.96 -13.66
CA ASP A 6 -7.99 -3.71 -14.96
C ASP A 6 -6.50 -4.10 -14.96
N LEU A 7 -5.89 -4.19 -13.77
CA LEU A 7 -4.49 -4.59 -13.57
C LEU A 7 -4.37 -6.06 -13.15
N GLY A 8 -5.46 -6.84 -13.21
CA GLY A 8 -5.49 -8.24 -12.82
C GLY A 8 -5.45 -8.48 -11.31
N ALA A 9 -5.68 -7.44 -10.50
CA ALA A 9 -5.80 -7.57 -9.06
C ALA A 9 -7.23 -7.98 -8.68
N GLU A 10 -7.37 -9.16 -8.06
CA GLU A 10 -8.65 -9.74 -7.66
C GLU A 10 -8.96 -9.42 -6.19
N LYS A 11 -10.19 -8.98 -5.92
CA LYS A 11 -10.64 -8.68 -4.56
C LYS A 11 -10.57 -9.94 -3.69
N GLY A 12 -9.86 -9.85 -2.56
CA GLY A 12 -9.72 -10.96 -1.59
C GLY A 12 -8.55 -11.92 -1.89
N LYS A 13 -7.80 -11.70 -2.97
CA LYS A 13 -6.61 -12.48 -3.29
C LYS A 13 -5.39 -11.88 -2.59
N ILE A 14 -4.61 -12.73 -1.91
CA ILE A 14 -3.35 -12.34 -1.27
C ILE A 14 -2.20 -12.68 -2.22
N TYR A 15 -1.38 -11.69 -2.52
CA TYR A 15 -0.24 -11.77 -3.43
C TYR A 15 1.05 -11.97 -2.64
N SER A 16 1.15 -13.08 -1.91
CA SER A 16 2.34 -13.42 -1.11
C SER A 16 3.59 -13.68 -1.95
N HIS A 17 3.46 -14.01 -3.23
CA HIS A 17 4.62 -14.20 -4.11
C HIS A 17 5.28 -12.87 -4.50
N ILE A 18 4.60 -11.74 -4.32
CA ILE A 18 5.16 -10.42 -4.61
C ILE A 18 5.96 -9.95 -3.40
N THR A 19 7.23 -9.68 -3.65
CA THR A 19 8.20 -9.20 -2.65
C THR A 19 8.79 -7.89 -3.15
N GLY A 20 9.13 -7.00 -2.23
CA GLY A 20 9.71 -5.70 -2.58
C GLY A 20 9.70 -4.75 -1.41
N GLU A 21 10.26 -3.56 -1.62
CA GLU A 21 10.21 -2.48 -0.65
C GLU A 21 9.57 -1.24 -1.30
N LEU A 22 8.54 -0.69 -0.66
CA LEU A 22 7.85 0.52 -1.09
C LEU A 22 8.06 1.61 -0.05
N LYS A 23 8.76 2.68 -0.42
CA LYS A 23 8.97 3.82 0.46
C LYS A 23 8.03 4.96 0.05
N ILE A 24 7.10 5.31 0.93
CA ILE A 24 6.16 6.42 0.71
C ILE A 24 6.56 7.57 1.62
N VAL A 25 6.96 8.67 1.01
CA VAL A 25 7.41 9.88 1.69
C VAL A 25 6.39 10.98 1.48
N SER A 26 5.93 11.59 2.58
CA SER A 26 4.96 12.68 2.56
C SER A 26 5.45 13.82 3.45
N GLU A 27 5.34 15.05 2.94
CA GLU A 27 5.60 16.27 3.72
C GLU A 27 4.53 16.50 4.79
N ARG A 28 3.36 15.85 4.65
CA ARG A 28 2.23 15.93 5.59
C ARG A 28 2.01 14.60 6.29
N ALA A 29 1.52 14.65 7.53
CA ALA A 29 1.09 13.48 8.28
C ALA A 29 0.03 12.68 7.50
N TYR A 30 0.17 11.35 7.47
CA TYR A 30 -0.83 10.50 6.84
C TYR A 30 -2.15 10.58 7.61
N CYS A 31 -3.22 10.85 6.87
CA CYS A 31 -4.57 10.89 7.41
C CYS A 31 -5.10 9.49 7.78
N ALA A 32 -6.11 9.40 8.62
CA ALA A 32 -6.68 8.09 9.01
C ALA A 32 -7.16 7.26 7.80
N SER A 33 -7.74 7.91 6.77
CA SER A 33 -8.12 7.21 5.53
C SER A 33 -6.91 6.74 4.73
N CYS A 34 -5.81 7.51 4.75
CA CYS A 34 -4.53 7.15 4.15
C CYS A 34 -3.96 5.88 4.82
N GLN A 35 -4.00 5.82 6.16
CA GLN A 35 -3.58 4.65 6.92
C GLN A 35 -4.45 3.42 6.62
N GLY A 36 -5.76 3.60 6.49
CA GLY A 36 -6.67 2.50 6.14
C GLY A 36 -6.38 1.85 4.79
N VAL A 37 -5.98 2.65 3.78
CA VAL A 37 -5.56 2.12 2.47
C VAL A 37 -4.23 1.37 2.57
N ILE A 38 -3.28 1.90 3.33
CA ILE A 38 -1.96 1.27 3.51
C ILE A 38 -2.09 -0.07 4.25
N GLN A 39 -2.97 -0.13 5.24
CA GLN A 39 -3.26 -1.36 5.97
C GLN A 39 -3.84 -2.43 5.04
N GLN A 40 -4.83 -2.07 4.23
CA GLN A 40 -5.40 -2.98 3.21
C GLN A 40 -4.34 -3.48 2.23
N PHE A 41 -3.42 -2.61 1.80
CA PHE A 41 -2.32 -3.00 0.94
C PHE A 41 -1.40 -4.04 1.62
N ASN A 42 -1.05 -3.85 2.90
CA ASN A 42 -0.23 -4.79 3.66
C ASN A 42 -0.90 -6.17 3.81
N GLU A 43 -2.23 -6.21 3.95
CA GLU A 43 -2.98 -7.47 4.00
C GLU A 43 -2.98 -8.21 2.65
N ILE A 44 -3.04 -7.46 1.54
CA ILE A 44 -3.03 -8.01 0.17
C ILE A 44 -1.61 -8.41 -0.25
N PHE A 45 -0.58 -7.68 0.19
CA PHE A 45 0.83 -7.87 -0.17
C PHE A 45 1.71 -8.07 1.07
N PRO A 46 1.58 -9.21 1.79
CA PRO A 46 2.22 -9.41 3.10
C PRO A 46 3.75 -9.41 3.05
N ASN A 47 4.33 -9.66 1.87
CA ASN A 47 5.77 -9.75 1.67
C ASN A 47 6.36 -8.48 1.01
N VAL A 48 5.55 -7.43 0.84
CA VAL A 48 6.02 -6.11 0.44
C VAL A 48 6.24 -5.27 1.68
N LYS A 49 7.47 -4.83 1.89
CA LYS A 49 7.83 -3.99 3.03
C LYS A 49 7.50 -2.54 2.71
N ILE A 50 6.56 -1.96 3.44
CA ILE A 50 6.20 -0.54 3.28
C ILE A 50 6.92 0.29 4.34
N ILE A 51 7.65 1.32 3.89
CA ILE A 51 8.27 2.31 4.76
C ILE A 51 7.51 3.61 4.57
N LEU A 52 6.79 4.03 5.60
CA LEU A 52 6.10 5.31 5.64
C LEU A 52 6.99 6.32 6.33
N ILE A 53 7.24 7.44 5.66
CA ILE A 53 7.89 8.60 6.26
C ILE A 53 6.95 9.78 6.07
N ASP A 54 6.47 10.32 7.18
CA ASP A 54 5.63 11.51 7.21
C ASP A 54 6.27 12.65 8.00
N GLY A 55 5.87 13.88 7.68
CA GLY A 55 6.37 15.08 8.33
C GLY A 55 7.79 15.46 7.91
N VAL A 56 8.19 15.07 6.70
CA VAL A 56 9.49 15.48 6.13
C VAL A 56 9.43 16.96 5.80
N LYS A 57 10.37 17.74 6.33
CA LYS A 57 10.43 19.19 6.24
C LYS A 57 11.77 19.64 5.68
#